data_AF-A0AAW6E099-F1
#
_entry.id   AF-A0AAW6E099-F1
#
_cell.length_a   1.000
_cell.length_b   1.000
_cell.length_c   1.000
_cell.angle_alpha   90.00
_cell.angle_beta   90.00
_cell.angle_gamma   90.00
#
_symmetry.space_group_name_H-M   'P 1'
#
loop_
_entity.id
_entity.type
_entity.pdbx_description
1 polymer ?
#
loop_
_entity_poly.entity_id
_entity_poly.type
_entity_poly.pdbx_seq_one_letter_code
_entity_poly.pdbx_strand_id
1 'polypeptide(L)' 'MAYTQSQNKATQKYQAKAYDRLAIRVKKGQAEKIKTYAENKGMSLNSYVNELIRKDMEQED' A
#
# COMPACT_ATOMS: atom_id res chain seq x y z
N MET A 1 -7.80 -22.63 8.19
CA MET A 1 -8.22 -23.10 6.86
C MET A 1 -7.07 -22.90 5.89
N ALA A 2 -6.58 -23.96 5.24
CA ALA A 2 -5.51 -23.86 4.25
C ALA A 2 -6.10 -23.43 2.90
N TYR A 3 -5.60 -22.32 2.33
CA TYR A 3 -6.03 -21.86 1.02
C TYR A 3 -5.67 -22.90 -0.05
N THR A 4 -6.62 -23.19 -0.94
CA THR A 4 -6.35 -24.03 -2.09
C THR A 4 -5.54 -23.25 -3.14
N GLN A 5 -4.70 -23.95 -3.90
CA GLN A 5 -3.91 -23.35 -4.99
C GLN A 5 -4.80 -22.58 -5.99
N SER A 6 -6.04 -23.06 -6.21
CA SER A 6 -7.03 -22.44 -7.08
C SER A 6 -7.52 -21.09 -6.55
N GLN A 7 -7.78 -20.98 -5.24
CA GLN A 7 -8.17 -19.72 -4.60
C GLN A 7 -7.04 -18.69 -4.67
N ASN A 8 -5.79 -19.11 -4.43
CA ASN A 8 -4.62 -18.22 -4.54
C ASN A 8 -4.45 -17.66 -5.95
N LYS A 9 -4.67 -18.47 -6.99
CA LYS A 9 -4.60 -18.02 -8.39
C LYS A 9 -5.71 -17.02 -8.73
N ALA A 10 -6.94 -17.28 -8.28
CA ALA A 10 -8.07 -16.36 -8.49
C ALA A 10 -7.82 -15.00 -7.85
N THR A 11 -7.35 -14.99 -6.59
CA THR A 11 -7.01 -13.76 -5.85
C THR A 11 -5.92 -12.96 -6.55
N GLN A 12 -4.84 -13.62 -7.02
CA GLN A 12 -3.77 -12.93 -7.76
C GLN A 12 -4.26 -12.34 -9.08
N LYS A 13 -5.13 -13.06 -9.82
CA LYS A 13 -5.71 -12.56 -11.08
C LYS A 13 -6.57 -11.31 -10.85
N TYR A 14 -7.35 -11.30 -9.77
CA TYR A 14 -8.12 -10.13 -9.39
C TYR A 14 -7.22 -8.96 -8.98
N GLN A 15 -6.23 -9.21 -8.12
CA GLN A 15 -5.29 -8.18 -7.69
C GLN A 15 -4.57 -7.53 -8.86
N ALA A 16 -4.06 -8.32 -9.81
CA ALA A 16 -3.37 -7.81 -10.99
C ALA A 16 -4.27 -7.03 -11.95
N LYS A 17 -5.58 -7.29 -11.97
CA LYS A 17 -6.54 -6.55 -12.81
C LYS A 17 -6.98 -5.23 -12.17
N ALA A 18 -7.10 -5.21 -10.84
CA ALA A 18 -7.71 -4.11 -10.11
C ALA A 18 -6.71 -3.14 -9.48
N TYR A 19 -5.46 -3.57 -9.24
CA TYR A 19 -4.49 -2.80 -8.48
C TYR A 19 -3.09 -2.88 -9.09
N ASP A 20 -2.45 -1.72 -9.22
CA ASP A 20 -1.02 -1.64 -9.45
C ASP A 20 -0.25 -1.86 -8.14
N ARG A 21 0.79 -2.69 -8.17
CA ARG A 21 1.62 -2.99 -7.00
C ARG A 21 2.96 -2.27 -7.09
N LEU A 22 3.13 -1.24 -6.26
CA LEU A 22 4.40 -0.52 -6.13
C LEU A 22 5.21 -1.07 -4.96
N ALA A 23 6.47 -1.41 -5.22
CA ALA A 23 7.42 -1.83 -4.19
C ALA A 23 8.28 -0.64 -3.75
N ILE A 24 8.07 -0.15 -2.52
CA ILE A 24 8.82 0.97 -1.96
C ILE A 24 9.94 0.44 -1.06
N ARG A 25 11.18 0.85 -1.36
CA ARG A 25 12.35 0.55 -0.51
C ARG A 25 12.65 1.76 0.36
N VAL A 26 12.62 1.57 1.67
CA VAL A 26 13.01 2.57 2.66
C VAL A 26 14.17 2.06 3.51
N LYS A 27 14.92 2.96 4.15
CA LYS A 27 16.02 2.55 5.04
C LYS A 27 15.47 1.77 6.24
N LYS A 28 16.29 0.88 6.80
CA LYS A 28 15.94 0.10 7.99
C LYS A 28 15.50 1.05 9.13
N GLY A 29 14.36 0.73 9.76
CA GLY A 29 13.76 1.54 10.83
C GLY A 29 12.89 2.72 10.35
N GLN A 30 12.93 3.11 9.07
CA GLN A 30 12.02 4.14 8.57
C GLN A 30 10.60 3.64 8.35
N ALA A 31 10.43 2.39 7.93
CA ALA A 31 9.10 1.80 7.71
C ALA A 31 8.21 1.89 8.97
N GLU A 32 8.79 1.61 10.13
CA GLU A 32 8.10 1.68 11.42
C GLU A 32 7.74 3.13 11.79
N LYS A 33 8.66 4.08 11.59
CA LYS A 33 8.39 5.51 11.80
C LYS A 33 7.22 6.00 10.93
N ILE A 34 7.19 5.61 9.66
CA ILE A 34 6.11 5.99 8.73
C ILE A 34 4.80 5.35 9.18
N LYS A 35 4.84 4.08 9.60
CA LYS A 35 3.67 3.37 10.10
C LYS A 35 3.08 4.05 11.34
N THR A 36 3.89 4.34 12.36
CA THR A 36 3.43 5.05 13.57
C THR A 36 2.90 6.44 13.23
N TYR A 37 3.52 7.15 12.30
CA TYR A 37 3.04 8.45 11.86
C TYR A 37 1.67 8.36 11.18
N ALA A 38 1.46 7.37 10.31
CA ALA A 38 0.17 7.11 9.67
C ALA A 38 -0.91 6.72 10.71
N GLU A 39 -0.57 5.85 11.66
CA GLU A 39 -1.47 5.44 12.75
C GLU A 39 -1.89 6.61 13.63
N ASN A 40 -0.95 7.51 13.96
CA ASN A 40 -1.26 8.75 14.70
C ASN A 40 -2.21 9.68 13.93
N LYS A 41 -2.26 9.58 12.61
CA LYS A 41 -3.23 10.28 11.75
C LYS A 41 -4.54 9.52 11.55
N GLY A 42 -4.69 8.34 12.17
CA GLY A 42 -5.85 7.46 11.97
C GLY A 42 -5.90 6.81 10.60
N MET A 43 -4.77 6.76 9.89
CA MET A 43 -4.68 6.25 8.52
C MET A 43 -3.91 4.94 8.46
N SER A 44 -4.29 4.06 7.54
CA SER A 44 -3.44 2.93 7.20
C SER A 44 -2.16 3.42 6.49
N LEU A 45 -1.06 2.69 6.62
CA LEU A 45 0.18 3.00 5.91
C LEU A 45 -0.04 3.17 4.40
N ASN A 46 -0.88 2.31 3.81
CA ASN A 46 -1.19 2.35 2.38
C ASN A 46 -2.01 3.58 2.00
N SER A 47 -3.05 3.90 2.78
CA SER A 47 -3.86 5.10 2.58
C SER A 47 -3.02 6.36 2.70
N TYR A 48 -2.13 6.41 3.70
CA TYR A 48 -1.23 7.53 3.93
C TYR A 48 -0.29 7.76 2.73
N VAL A 49 0.33 6.71 2.21
CA VAL A 49 1.22 6.81 1.03
C VAL A 49 0.44 7.26 -0.21
N ASN A 50 -0.74 6.68 -0.47
CA ASN A 50 -1.55 7.06 -1.62
C ASN A 50 -2.05 8.50 -1.54
N GLU A 51 -2.44 8.97 -0.35
CA GLU A 51 -2.88 10.35 -0.14
C GLU A 51 -1.72 11.35 -0.32
N LEU A 52 -0.52 11.01 0.15
CA LEU A 52 0.67 11.83 -0.09
C LEU A 52 0.95 11.98 -1.59
N ILE A 53 0.97 10.87 -2.33
CA ILE A 53 1.20 10.90 -3.78
C ILE A 53 0.12 11.72 -4.48
N ARG A 54 -1.15 11.52 -4.11
CA ARG A 54 -2.27 12.27 -4.71
C ARG A 54 -2.15 13.77 -4.45
N LYS A 55 -1.84 14.17 -3.21
CA LYS A 55 -1.68 15.59 -2.85
C LYS A 55 -0.48 16.25 -3.53
N ASP A 56 0.57 15.48 -3.78
CA ASP A 56 1.77 15.96 -4.48
C ASP A 56 1.45 16.18 -5.96
N MET A 57 0.77 15.21 -6.59
CA MET A 57 0.29 15.32 -7.98
C MET A 57 -0.73 16.47 -8.17
N GLU A 58 -1.66 16.65 -7.23
CA GLU A 58 -2.65 17.75 -7.26
C GLU A 58 -2.03 19.15 -7.11
N GLN A 59 -0.76 19.26 -6.69
CA GLN A 59 -0.05 20.56 -6.54
C GLN A 59 0.78 20.95 -7.76
N GLU A 60 0.97 20.06 -8.73
CA GLU A 60 1.69 20.35 -9.98
C GLU A 60 0.79 20.87 -11.12
N ASP A 61 -0.54 20.92 -10.91
CA ASP A 61 -1.55 21.52 -11.79
C ASP A 61 -1.94 22.95 -11.34
#